data_AF-A0A843I4L1-F1
#
_entry.id   AF-A0A843I4L1-F1
#
_cell.length_a   1.000
_cell.length_b   1.000
_cell.length_c   1.000
_cell.angle_alpha   90.00
_cell.angle_beta   90.00
_cell.angle_gamma   90.00
#
_symmetry.space_group_name_H-M   'P 1'
#
loop_
_entity.id
_entity.type
_entity.pdbx_description
1 polymer ?
#
loop_
_entity_poly.entity_id
_entity_poly.type
_entity_poly.pdbx_seq_one_letter_code
_entity_poly.pdbx_strand_id
1 'polypeptide(L)' 'MFDLKRQFLELLERDVEFRYAVAGYLGILEILKRLDAMEAEIKMLWQEVKALRENQEGPWQKAEKANEGKRGGKTE' A
#
# COMPACT_ATOMS: atom_id res chain seq x y z
N MET A 1 -32.00 18.41 20.84
CA MET A 1 -30.65 17.82 20.63
C MET A 1 -30.29 16.81 21.73
N PHE A 2 -30.51 17.13 23.02
CA PHE A 2 -30.28 16.19 24.12
C PHE A 2 -31.14 14.91 24.02
N ASP A 3 -32.39 15.02 23.57
CA ASP A 3 -33.27 13.85 23.42
C ASP A 3 -32.78 12.86 22.35
N LEU A 4 -32.29 13.35 21.21
CA LEU A 4 -31.81 12.46 20.14
C LEU A 4 -30.57 11.68 20.58
N LYS A 5 -29.61 12.36 21.23
CA LYS A 5 -28.41 11.69 21.76
C LYS A 5 -28.78 10.63 22.79
N ARG A 6 -29.75 10.93 23.66
CA ARG A 6 -30.26 9.99 24.66
C ARG A 6 -30.92 8.77 24.01
N GLN A 7 -31.82 8.99 23.06
CA GLN A 7 -32.47 7.91 22.30
C GLN A 7 -31.47 7.05 21.54
N PHE A 8 -30.43 7.66 20.97
CA PHE A 8 -29.36 6.94 20.27
C PHE A 8 -28.56 6.03 21.21
N LEU A 9 -28.23 6.52 22.42
CA LEU A 9 -27.54 5.73 23.44
C LEU A 9 -28.44 4.61 23.99
N GLU A 10 -29.73 4.89 24.21
CA GLU A 10 -30.71 3.88 24.61
C GLU A 10 -30.88 2.78 23.55
N LEU A 11 -30.89 3.13 22.26
CA LEU A 11 -30.90 2.16 21.17
C LEU A 11 -29.63 1.32 21.14
N LEU A 12 -28.45 1.93 21.32
CA LEU A 12 -27.20 1.20 21.44
C LEU A 12 -27.25 0.19 22.59
N GLU A 13 -27.90 0.51 23.72
CA GLU A 13 -28.01 -0.38 24.88
C GLU A 13 -29.05 -1.49 24.70
N ARG A 14 -30.19 -1.19 24.08
CA ARG A 14 -31.36 -2.10 24.08
C ARG A 14 -31.49 -2.91 22.79
N ASP A 15 -30.95 -2.43 21.67
CA ASP A 15 -31.05 -3.09 20.37
C ASP A 15 -29.68 -3.65 19.93
N VAL A 16 -29.62 -4.98 19.86
CA VAL A 16 -28.41 -5.72 19.51
C VAL A 16 -28.05 -5.56 18.03
N GLU A 17 -29.03 -5.58 17.13
CA GLU A 17 -28.81 -5.45 15.69
C GLU A 17 -28.33 -4.05 15.35
N PHE A 18 -28.95 -3.03 15.95
CA PHE A 18 -28.52 -1.64 15.82
C PHE A 18 -27.07 -1.45 16.30
N ARG A 19 -26.71 -2.02 17.46
CA ARG A 19 -25.34 -1.96 17.99
C ARG A 19 -24.33 -2.56 17.03
N TYR A 20 -24.62 -3.74 16.49
CA TYR A 20 -23.71 -4.39 15.53
C TYR A 20 -23.64 -3.64 14.20
N ALA A 21 -24.73 -3.03 13.73
CA ALA A 21 -24.71 -2.18 12.53
C ALA A 21 -23.82 -0.95 12.72
N VAL A 22 -23.93 -0.25 13.86
CA VAL A 22 -23.07 0.90 14.18
C VAL A 22 -21.62 0.47 14.34
N ALA A 23 -21.35 -0.63 15.05
CA ALA A 23 -20.00 -1.16 15.21
C ALA A 23 -19.39 -1.60 13.87
N GLY A 24 -20.19 -2.21 12.99
CA GLY A 24 -19.80 -2.59 11.64
C GLY A 24 -19.48 -1.37 10.78
N TYR A 25 -20.34 -0.34 10.79
CA TYR A 25 -20.09 0.90 10.05
C TYR A 25 -18.81 1.60 10.51
N LEU A 26 -18.62 1.76 11.83
CA LEU A 26 -17.41 2.35 12.41
C LEU A 26 -16.17 1.52 12.10
N GLY A 27 -16.27 0.19 12.22
CA GLY A 27 -15.19 -0.74 11.93
C GLY A 27 -14.78 -0.72 10.46
N ILE A 28 -15.75 -0.71 9.53
CA ILE A 28 -15.50 -0.61 8.09
C ILE A 28 -14.78 0.70 7.76
N LEU A 29 -15.19 1.81 8.38
CA LEU A 29 -14.55 3.11 8.17
C LEU A 29 -13.08 3.12 8.61
N GLU A 30 -12.76 2.45 9.73
CA GLU A 30 -11.38 2.27 10.18
C GLU A 30 -10.57 1.34 9.26
N ILE A 31 -11.19 0.26 8.76
CA ILE A 31 -10.59 -0.65 7.78
C ILE A 31 -10.24 0.10 6.49
N LEU A 32 -11.16 0.92 5.97
CA LEU A 32 -10.93 1.71 4.75
C LEU A 32 -9.74 2.67 4.92
N LYS A 33 -9.67 3.39 6.05
CA LYS A 33 -8.52 4.27 6.35
C LYS A 33 -7.19 3.52 6.36
N ARG A 34 -7.16 2.31 6.93
CA ARG A 34 -5.97 1.47 6.95
C ARG A 34 -5.59 0.99 5.55
N LEU A 35 -6.58 0.64 4.73
CA LEU A 35 -6.35 0.27 3.32
C LEU A 35 -5.77 1.44 2.52
N ASP A 36 -6.28 2.65 2.70
CA ASP A 36 -5.75 3.85 2.04
C ASP A 36 -4.27 4.10 2.43
N ALA A 37 -3.94 3.94 3.71
CA ALA A 37 -2.56 4.06 4.19
C ALA A 37 -1.65 2.97 3.60
N MET A 38 -2.11 1.72 3.58
CA MET A 38 -1.39 0.61 2.97
C MET A 38 -1.18 0.82 1.46
N GLU A 39 -2.16 1.36 0.75
CA GLU A 39 -2.03 1.69 -0.68
C GLU A 39 -0.91 2.71 -0.92
N ALA A 40 -0.81 3.74 -0.05
CA ALA A 40 0.25 4.72 -0.12
C ALA A 40 1.64 4.09 0.12
N GLU A 41 1.77 3.22 1.12
CA GLU A 41 3.02 2.49 1.38
C GLU A 41 3.41 1.58 0.21
N ILE A 42 2.45 0.84 -0.37
CA ILE A 42 2.68 -0.01 -1.54
C ILE A 42 3.18 0.82 -2.73
N LYS A 43 2.60 2.00 -2.96
CA LYS A 43 3.07 2.92 -4.01
C LYS A 43 4.52 3.34 -3.80
N MET A 44 4.92 3.66 -2.57
CA MET A 44 6.30 4.00 -2.23
C MET A 44 7.25 2.82 -2.47
N LEU A 45 6.88 1.62 -2.04
CA LEU A 45 7.66 0.40 -2.30
C LEU A 45 7.85 0.15 -3.80
N TRP A 46 6.83 0.38 -4.62
CA TRP A 46 6.97 0.25 -6.07
C TRP A 46 7.94 1.27 -6.67
N GLN A 47 7.98 2.49 -6.15
CA GLN A 47 8.97 3.48 -6.57
C GLN A 47 10.39 3.05 -6.19
N GLU A 48 10.59 2.51 -4.98
CA GLU A 48 11.89 1.98 -4.55
C GLU A 48 12.33 0.78 -5.40
N VAL A 49 11.43 -0.18 -5.65
CA VAL A 49 11.71 -1.34 -6.51
C VAL A 49 12.09 -0.90 -7.93
N LYS A 50 11.40 0.11 -8.47
CA LYS A 50 11.73 0.69 -9.77
C LYS A 50 13.14 1.31 -9.77
N ALA A 51 13.45 2.14 -8.78
CA ALA A 51 14.77 2.76 -8.65
C ALA A 51 15.89 1.72 -8.49
N LEU A 52 15.64 0.64 -7.74
CA LEU A 52 16.59 -0.47 -7.61
C LEU A 52 16.82 -1.19 -8.94
N ARG A 53 15.78 -1.44 -9.73
CA ARG A 53 15.91 -2.06 -11.07
C ARG A 53 16.73 -1.19 -12.01
N GLU A 54 16.43 0.10 -12.08
CA GLU A 54 17.16 1.06 -12.93
C GLU A 54 18.64 1.15 -12.52
N ASN A 55 18.94 1.15 -11.22
CA ASN A 55 20.32 1.14 -10.73
C ASN A 55 21.07 -0.16 -11.03
N GLN A 56 20.39 -1.29 -11.20
CA GLN A 56 21.03 -2.57 -11.55
C GLN A 56 21.27 -2.70 -13.07
N GLU A 57 20.34 -2.24 -13.91
CA GLU A 57 20.44 -2.36 -15.37
C GLU A 57 21.67 -1.63 -15.94
N GLY A 58 22.03 -0.47 -15.40
CA GLY A 58 23.19 0.30 -15.86
C GLY A 58 24.53 -0.46 -15.75
N PRO A 59 24.90 -0.99 -14.56
CA PRO A 59 26.07 -1.83 -14.38
C PRO A 59 26.10 -3.06 -15.29
N TRP A 60 24.96 -3.75 -15.48
CA TRP A 60 24.89 -4.93 -16.35
C TRP A 60 25.15 -4.59 -17.82
N GLN A 61 24.53 -3.52 -18.33
CA GLN A 61 24.76 -3.03 -19.70
C GLN A 61 26.22 -2.61 -19.93
N LYS A 62 26.85 -1.99 -18.93
CA LYS A 62 28.27 -1.62 -18.99
C LYS A 62 29.18 -2.85 -19.00
N ALA A 63 28.86 -3.85 -18.18
CA ALA A 63 29.62 -5.11 -18.11
C ALA A 63 29.52 -5.92 -19.42
N GLU A 64 28.34 -5.94 -20.04
CA GLU A 64 28.09 -6.60 -21.33
C GLU A 64 28.94 -5.97 -22.45
N LYS A 65 28.85 -4.64 -22.63
CA LYS A 65 29.67 -3.91 -23.62
C LYS A 65 31.17 -4.11 -23.40
N ALA A 66 31.62 -4.13 -22.15
CA ALA A 66 33.03 -4.38 -21.82
C ALA A 66 33.48 -5.80 -22.19
N ASN A 67 32.61 -6.79 -22.06
CA ASN A 67 32.91 -8.18 -22.45
C ASN A 67 32.91 -8.37 -23.97
N GLU A 68 32.02 -7.70 -24.71
CA GLU A 68 32.02 -7.72 -26.18
C GLU A 68 33.32 -7.15 -26.76
N GLY A 69 33.78 -6.01 -26.24
CA GLY A 69 35.06 -5.41 -26.66
C GLY A 69 36.28 -6.32 -26.39
N LYS A 70 36.28 -7.04 -25.26
CA LYS A 70 37.33 -8.03 -24.93
C LYS A 70 37.32 -9.27 -25.83
N ARG A 71 36.15 -9.62 -26.39
CA ARG A 71 36.01 -10.76 -27.32
C ARG A 71 36.49 -10.39 -28.73
N GLY A 72 36.20 -9.17 -29.20
CA GLY A 72 36.65 -8.70 -30.51
C GLY A 72 38.16 -8.46 -30.61
N GLY A 73 38.81 -8.01 -29.53
CA GLY A 73 40.27 -7.78 -29.51
C GLY A 73 41.14 -9.03 -29.31
N LYS A 74 40.55 -10.22 -29.14
CA LYS A 74 41.28 -11.51 -29.04
C LYS A 74 41.38 -12.27 -30.36
N THR A 75 40.76 -11.74 -31.42
CA THR A 75 40.70 -12.36 -32.75
C THR A 75 41.63 -11.71 -33.78
N GLU A 76 42.49 -10.77 -33.37
CA GLU A 76 43.55 -10.16 -34.21
C GLU A 76 44.94 -10.55 -33.73
#